data_AF-A0A946G5H5-F1
#
_entry.id   AF-A0A946G5H5-F1
#
_cell.length_a   1.000
_cell.length_b   1.000
_cell.length_c   1.000
_cell.angle_alpha   90.00
_cell.angle_beta   90.00
_cell.angle_gamma   90.00
#
_symmetry.space_group_name_H-M   'P 1'
#
loop_
_entity.id
_entity.type
_entity.pdbx_description
1 polymer ?
#
loop_
_entity_poly.entity_id
_entity_poly.type
_entity_poly.pdbx_seq_one_letter_code
_entity_poly.pdbx_strand_id
1 'polypeptide(L)' 'IQIKSTDTYYAFKKQLVSYVNYLRSGIKPFPWNETYELMQLVAAGIESRDKGGIKINLQEGK' A
#
# COMPACT_ATOMS: atom_id res chain seq x y z
N ILE A 1 2.68 22.74 -0.90
CA ILE A 1 4.12 22.34 -0.92
C ILE A 1 4.17 20.92 -1.45
N GLN A 2 4.75 20.68 -2.63
CA GLN A 2 4.85 19.33 -3.20
C GLN A 2 6.15 18.69 -2.71
N ILE A 3 6.03 17.70 -1.82
CA ILE A 3 7.19 16.93 -1.34
C ILE A 3 7.61 16.03 -2.49
N LYS A 4 8.71 16.38 -3.18
CA LYS A 4 9.27 15.52 -4.22
C LYS A 4 10.10 14.43 -3.56
N SER A 5 9.64 13.19 -3.64
CA SER A 5 10.49 12.03 -3.36
C SER A 5 11.56 11.96 -4.45
N THR A 6 12.80 12.27 -4.10
CA THR A 6 13.95 12.28 -5.02
C THR A 6 14.57 10.89 -5.18
N ASP A 7 14.18 9.92 -4.34
CA ASP A 7 14.79 8.59 -4.28
C ASP A 7 13.96 7.50 -4.99
N THR A 8 13.44 7.83 -6.18
CA THR A 8 12.55 6.93 -6.95
C THR A 8 13.28 5.70 -7.47
N TYR A 9 14.54 5.84 -7.90
CA TYR A 9 15.35 4.73 -8.40
C TYR A 9 15.63 3.68 -7.31
N TYR A 10 16.11 4.11 -6.14
CA TYR A 10 16.44 3.18 -5.06
C TYR A 10 15.18 2.48 -4.54
N ALA A 11 14.09 3.22 -4.33
CA ALA A 11 12.82 2.68 -3.88
C ALA A 11 12.32 1.59 -4.84
N PHE A 12 12.30 1.88 -6.15
CA PHE A 12 11.86 0.92 -7.16
C PHE A 12 12.77 -0.31 -7.25
N LYS A 13 14.09 -0.11 -7.23
CA LYS A 13 15.07 -1.21 -7.20
C LYS A 13 14.84 -2.13 -6.00
N LYS A 14 14.62 -1.56 -4.81
CA LYS A 14 14.36 -2.33 -3.58
C LYS A 14 13.06 -3.13 -3.67
N GLN A 15 12.01 -2.56 -4.25
CA GLN A 15 10.76 -3.27 -4.51
C GLN A 15 10.97 -4.48 -5.42
N LEU A 16 11.68 -4.32 -6.54
CA LEU A 16 11.98 -5.43 -7.46
C LEU A 16 12.81 -6.54 -6.80
N VAL A 17 13.85 -6.17 -6.04
CA VAL A 17 14.68 -7.15 -5.30
C VAL A 17 13.81 -7.93 -4.30
N SER A 18 12.93 -7.25 -3.57
CA SER A 18 12.03 -7.88 -2.61
C SER A 18 11.07 -8.87 -3.29
N TYR A 19 10.54 -8.51 -4.45
CA TYR A 19 9.69 -9.39 -5.25
C TYR A 19 10.43 -10.63 -5.78
N VAL A 20 11.64 -10.45 -6.31
CA VAL A 20 12.47 -11.58 -6.78
C VAL A 20 12.81 -12.53 -5.62
N ASN A 21 13.09 -12.01 -4.44
CA ASN A 21 13.37 -12.83 -3.26
C ASN A 21 12.14 -13.65 -2.85
N TYR A 22 10.95 -13.06 -2.90
CA TYR A 22 9.70 -13.80 -2.67
C TYR A 22 9.54 -14.96 -3.67
N LEU A 23 9.78 -14.73 -4.96
CA LEU A 23 9.66 -15.81 -5.97
C LEU A 23 10.64 -16.97 -5.72
N ARG A 24 11.81 -16.69 -5.15
CA ARG A 24 12.82 -17.72 -4.85
C ARG A 24 12.55 -18.48 -3.55
N SER A 25 12.04 -17.80 -2.52
CA SER A 25 11.87 -18.37 -1.19
C SER A 25 10.45 -18.85 -0.89
N GLY A 26 9.46 -18.36 -1.64
CA GLY A 26 8.04 -18.51 -1.31
C GLY A 26 7.57 -17.65 -0.13
N ILE A 27 8.47 -16.92 0.54
CA ILE A 27 8.15 -16.10 1.72
C ILE A 27 7.72 -14.71 1.26
N LYS A 28 6.49 -14.32 1.59
CA LYS A 28 5.93 -13.01 1.20
C LYS A 28 6.79 -11.88 1.78
N PRO A 29 7.03 -10.80 1.00
CA PRO A 29 7.87 -9.70 1.43
C PRO A 29 7.22 -8.84 2.50
N PHE A 30 5.90 -8.89 2.59
CA PHE A 30 5.09 -8.22 3.60
C PHE A 30 3.98 -9.17 4.07
N PRO A 31 3.53 -9.05 5.33
CA PRO A 31 2.35 -9.71 5.83
C PRO A 31 1.09 -9.37 5.01
N TRP A 32 0.17 -10.32 4.91
CA TRP A 32 -1.08 -10.13 4.16
C TRP A 32 -1.99 -9.08 4.80
N ASN A 33 -2.07 -9.06 6.13
CA ASN A 33 -2.88 -8.10 6.88
C ASN A 33 -2.49 -6.65 6.58
N GLU A 34 -1.19 -6.35 6.49
CA GLU A 34 -0.72 -5.01 6.09
C GLU A 34 -1.20 -4.63 4.68
N THR A 35 -1.14 -5.56 3.74
CA THR A 35 -1.65 -5.34 2.36
C THR A 35 -3.15 -5.08 2.38
N TYR A 36 -3.90 -5.87 3.14
CA TYR A 36 -5.34 -5.76 3.26
C TYR A 36 -5.77 -4.42 3.88
N GLU A 37 -5.12 -3.99 4.96
CA GLU A 37 -5.33 -2.69 5.59
C GLU A 37 -5.07 -1.53 4.63
N LEU A 38 -3.97 -1.57 3.88
CA LEU A 38 -3.63 -0.55 2.89
C LEU A 38 -4.66 -0.48 1.76
N MET A 39 -5.14 -1.63 1.26
CA MET A 39 -6.16 -1.67 0.22
C MET A 39 -7.50 -1.10 0.71
N GLN A 40 -7.91 -1.40 1.95
CA GLN A 40 -9.10 -0.80 2.56
C GLN A 40 -8.97 0.72 2.68
N LEU A 41 -7.80 1.22 3.09
CA LEU A 41 -7.53 2.65 3.17
C LEU A 41 -7.64 3.33 1.80
N VAL A 42 -7.09 2.72 0.75
CA VAL A 42 -7.20 3.23 -0.63
C VAL A 42 -8.67 3.25 -1.08
N ALA A 43 -9.42 2.17 -0.85
CA ALA A 43 -10.83 2.07 -1.23
C ALA A 43 -11.69 3.12 -0.50
N ALA A 44 -11.52 3.26 0.81
CA ALA A 44 -12.21 4.26 1.62
C ALA A 44 -11.83 5.69 1.24
N GLY A 45 -10.57 5.93 0.85
CA GLY A 45 -10.12 7.22 0.33
C GLY A 45 -10.80 7.60 -0.99
N ILE A 46 -10.95 6.63 -1.90
CA ILE A 46 -11.70 6.80 -3.15
C ILE A 46 -13.18 7.12 -2.84
N GLU A 47 -13.83 6.34 -1.97
CA GLU A 47 -15.22 6.56 -1.58
C GLU A 47 -15.43 7.92 -0.88
N SER A 48 -14.53 8.28 0.03
CA SER A 48 -14.56 9.57 0.73
C SER A 48 -14.52 10.72 -0.26
N ARG A 49 -13.57 10.68 -1.21
CA ARG A 49 -13.44 11.70 -2.26
C ARG A 49 -14.72 11.84 -3.08
N ASP A 50 -15.30 10.73 -3.50
CA ASP A 50 -16.50 10.73 -4.35
C ASP A 50 -17.74 11.24 -3.60
N LYS A 51 -17.74 11.13 -2.26
CA LYS A 51 -18.77 11.69 -1.36
C LYS A 51 -18.43 13.09 -0.81
N GLY A 52 -17.53 13.83 -1.44
CA GLY A 52 -17.20 15.20 -1.03
C GLY A 52 -16.32 15.30 0.22
N GLY A 53 -15.54 14.25 0.51
CA GLY A 53 -14.56 14.23 1.61
C GLY A 53 -15.12 13.80 2.97
N ILE A 54 -16.26 13.11 3.02
CA ILE A 54 -16.78 12.60 4.30
C ILE A 54 -15.91 11.48 4.85
N LYS A 55 -15.91 11.29 6.17
CA LYS A 55 -15.19 10.17 6.81
C LYS A 55 -15.87 8.84 6.51
N ILE A 56 -15.09 7.84 6.12
CA ILE A 56 -15.51 6.45 5.96
C ILE A 56 -14.88 5.63 7.08
N ASN A 57 -15.69 4.93 7.87
CA ASN A 57 -15.20 4.07 8.93
C ASN A 57 -14.79 2.73 8.33
N LEU A 58 -13.52 2.36 8.50
CA LEU A 58 -13.05 1.01 8.23
C LEU A 58 -13.47 0.11 9.38
N GLN A 59 -14.09 -1.02 9.09
CA GLN A 59 -14.28 -2.08 10.09
C GLN A 59 -12.98 -2.87 10.16
N GLU A 60 -12.53 -3.23 11.38
CA GLU A 60 -11.39 -4.12 11.51
C GLU A 60 -11.66 -5.42 10.76
N GLY A 61 -10.75 -5.80 9.87
CA GLY A 61 -10.79 -7.08 9.20
C GLY A 61 -10.68 -8.19 10.24
N LYS A 62 -11.66 -9.08 10.28
CA LYS A 62 -11.57 -10.35 11.02
C LYS A 62 -10.47 -11.24 10.46
#